data_AF-A0A380JUJ7-F1
#
_entry.id   AF-A0A380JUJ7-F1
#
_cell.length_a   1.000
_cell.length_b   1.000
_cell.length_c   1.000
_cell.angle_alpha   90.00
_cell.angle_beta   90.00
_cell.angle_gamma   90.00
#
_symmetry.space_group_name_H-M   'P 1'
#
loop_
_entity.id
_entity.type
_entity.pdbx_description
1 polymer ?
#
loop_
_entity_poly.entity_id
_entity_poly.type
_entity_poly.pdbx_seq_one_letter_code
_entity_poly.pdbx_strand_id
1 'polypeptide(L)'
;MMLIYLFINSHSLEVWAGKLDANKHGSTVKIVEASKRLVMDKVEGLEDMPVTDGIDPARLYDPHTWSDSILAADKADIIDKQLAKINPKHQAVYQKNAKAFRKESEVINHSFQAKFKTVKTRTFDTRHTAFSYLAKRYYLRQLE
;
A
#
# COMPACT_ATOMS: atom_id res chain seq x y z
N MET A 1 9.50 20.55 21.59
CA MET A 1 9.79 20.47 20.14
C MET A 1 8.70 19.62 19.49
N MET A 2 8.05 20.10 18.43
CA MET A 2 6.95 19.38 17.77
C MET A 2 7.52 18.30 16.86
N LEU A 3 7.13 17.04 17.04
CA LEU A 3 7.52 15.94 16.15
C LEU A 3 6.68 16.01 14.87
N ILE A 4 7.35 15.93 13.72
CA ILE A 4 6.70 15.87 12.41
C ILE A 4 6.65 14.40 11.98
N TYR A 5 5.51 13.94 11.47
CA TYR A 5 5.35 12.59 10.94
C TYR A 5 5.08 12.64 9.45
N LEU A 6 5.84 11.89 8.67
CA LEU A 6 5.65 11.72 7.23
C LEU A 6 5.15 10.31 6.96
N PHE A 7 3.96 10.19 6.41
CA PHE A 7 3.40 8.91 5.99
C PHE A 7 3.78 8.64 4.54
N ILE A 8 4.35 7.47 4.27
CA ILE A 8 4.70 7.00 2.92
C ILE A 8 3.94 5.71 2.61
N ASN A 9 3.77 5.38 1.33
CA ASN A 9 3.16 4.14 0.91
C ASN A 9 4.03 2.93 1.28
N SER A 10 5.23 2.86 0.71
CA SER A 10 6.16 1.74 0.84
C SER A 10 7.57 2.18 0.46
N HIS A 11 8.60 1.66 1.11
CA HIS A 11 9.98 1.92 0.67
C HIS A 11 10.26 1.48 -0.78
N SER A 12 9.47 0.53 -1.31
CA SER A 12 9.48 0.11 -2.72
C SER A 12 9.08 1.21 -3.72
N LEU A 13 8.31 2.21 -3.28
CA LEU A 13 7.83 3.32 -4.13
C LEU A 13 8.58 4.60 -3.79
N GLU A 14 8.50 5.02 -2.52
CA GLU A 14 9.21 6.18 -2.01
C GLU A 14 10.64 5.83 -1.60
N VAL A 15 11.44 5.32 -2.55
CA VAL A 15 12.87 4.98 -2.32
C VAL A 15 13.69 6.17 -1.80
N TRP A 16 13.23 7.39 -2.09
CA TRP A 16 13.82 8.64 -1.61
C TRP A 16 13.60 8.86 -0.10
N ALA A 17 12.56 8.25 0.50
CA ALA A 17 12.22 8.43 1.90
C ALA A 17 13.32 7.87 2.81
N GLY A 18 13.99 6.78 2.42
CA GLY A 18 15.15 6.26 3.16
C GLY A 18 16.36 7.21 3.17
N LYS A 19 16.42 8.15 2.22
CA LYS A 19 17.47 9.19 2.15
C LYS A 19 17.12 10.44 2.95
N LEU A 20 15.90 10.55 3.47
CA LEU A 20 15.57 11.56 4.48
C LEU A 20 16.31 11.19 5.76
N ASP A 21 17.57 11.58 5.82
CA ASP A 21 18.36 11.52 7.04
C ASP A 21 17.72 12.46 8.05
N ALA A 22 16.91 11.89 8.94
CA ALA A 22 16.18 12.63 9.96
C ALA A 22 17.11 13.47 10.85
N ASN A 23 18.44 13.24 10.83
CA ASN A 23 19.39 13.99 11.63
C ASN A 23 20.22 15.00 10.83
N LYS A 24 20.18 14.98 9.49
CA LYS A 24 20.76 16.08 8.69
C LYS A 24 19.89 17.33 8.86
N HIS A 25 20.54 18.45 9.16
CA HIS A 25 19.91 19.76 9.38
C HIS A 25 18.99 19.85 10.62
N GLY A 26 19.12 18.95 11.60
CA GLY A 26 18.35 19.03 12.86
C GLY A 26 16.86 18.70 12.70
N SER A 27 16.50 17.94 11.67
CA SER A 27 15.12 17.49 11.45
C SER A 27 14.64 16.59 12.60
N THR A 28 13.31 16.54 12.79
CA THR A 28 12.66 15.64 13.77
C THR A 28 11.64 14.74 13.10
N VAL A 29 11.66 14.68 11.77
CA VAL A 29 10.69 13.93 10.97
C VAL A 29 10.80 12.43 11.28
N LYS A 30 9.66 11.81 11.57
CA LYS A 30 9.51 10.37 11.73
C LYS A 30 8.74 9.82 10.53
N ILE A 31 9.35 8.86 9.83
CA ILE A 31 8.72 8.19 8.69
C ILE A 31 7.83 7.07 9.20
N VAL A 32 6.61 7.02 8.70
CA VAL A 32 5.63 5.97 8.96
C VAL A 32 5.23 5.35 7.63
N GLU A 33 5.57 4.08 7.46
CA GLU A 33 5.24 3.33 6.24
C GLU A 33 3.89 2.62 6.40
N ALA A 34 2.94 2.96 5.54
CA ALA A 34 1.57 2.45 5.59
C ALA A 34 1.48 0.96 5.19
N SER A 35 2.41 0.47 4.39
CA SER A 35 2.48 -0.93 3.95
C SER A 35 3.34 -1.84 4.83
N LYS A 36 3.98 -1.33 5.90
CA LYS A 36 5.01 -2.06 6.67
C LYS A 36 4.57 -3.43 7.22
N ARG A 37 3.27 -3.66 7.36
CA ARG A 37 2.69 -4.93 7.85
C ARG A 37 1.93 -5.71 6.79
N LEU A 38 1.94 -5.25 5.55
CA LEU A 38 1.37 -5.96 4.43
C LEU A 38 2.39 -6.95 3.88
N VAL A 39 1.91 -8.12 3.46
CA VAL A 39 2.69 -9.01 2.61
C VAL A 39 2.58 -8.46 1.19
N MET A 40 3.70 -7.99 0.65
CA MET A 40 3.77 -7.48 -0.72
C MET A 40 4.21 -8.59 -1.67
N ASP A 41 3.58 -8.62 -2.84
CA ASP A 41 3.97 -9.52 -3.93
C ASP A 41 5.21 -8.97 -4.63
N LYS A 42 6.05 -9.88 -5.16
CA LYS A 42 7.11 -9.48 -6.09
C LYS A 42 6.48 -9.00 -7.41
N VAL A 43 7.18 -8.12 -8.10
CA VAL A 43 6.80 -7.68 -9.45
C VAL A 43 6.76 -8.89 -10.38
N GLU A 44 5.75 -8.96 -11.25
CA GLU A 44 5.61 -10.01 -12.25
C GLU A 44 6.88 -10.06 -13.13
N GLY A 45 7.47 -11.25 -13.29
CA GLY A 45 8.73 -11.48 -14.00
C GLY A 45 10.00 -11.33 -13.15
N LEU A 46 9.90 -10.88 -11.89
CA LEU A 46 11.03 -10.79 -10.94
C LEU A 46 10.94 -11.80 -9.79
N GLU A 47 10.04 -12.79 -9.87
CA GLU A 47 9.73 -13.73 -8.78
C GLU A 47 10.98 -14.51 -8.34
N ASP A 48 11.77 -14.96 -9.32
CA ASP A 48 12.98 -15.75 -9.11
C ASP A 48 14.26 -14.90 -9.10
N MET A 49 14.16 -13.57 -9.22
CA MET A 49 15.35 -12.71 -9.18
C MET A 49 16.03 -12.80 -7.81
N PRO A 50 17.32 -13.18 -7.77
CA PRO A 50 18.09 -13.15 -6.54
C PRO A 50 18.38 -11.70 -6.13
N VAL A 51 18.36 -11.45 -4.82
CA VAL A 51 18.89 -10.19 -4.28
C VAL A 51 20.41 -10.27 -4.36
N THR A 52 21.01 -9.53 -5.29
CA THR A 52 22.46 -9.41 -5.45
C THR A 52 22.96 -8.04 -4.98
N ASP A 53 24.28 -7.92 -4.80
CA ASP A 53 24.92 -6.66 -4.43
C ASP A 53 24.56 -5.55 -5.44
N GLY A 54 24.02 -4.44 -4.93
CA GLY A 54 23.64 -3.27 -5.72
C GLY A 54 22.15 -3.16 -6.07
N ILE A 55 21.35 -4.21 -5.83
CA ILE A 55 19.89 -4.15 -5.96
C ILE A 55 19.28 -3.89 -4.58
N ASP A 56 18.54 -2.78 -4.44
CA ASP A 56 17.69 -2.57 -3.28
C ASP A 56 16.56 -3.63 -3.31
N PRO A 57 16.50 -4.57 -2.33
CA PRO A 57 15.49 -5.62 -2.31
C PRO A 57 14.06 -5.07 -2.39
N ALA A 58 13.83 -3.84 -1.91
CA ALA A 58 12.52 -3.20 -1.96
C ALA A 58 12.01 -3.00 -3.39
N ARG A 59 12.90 -2.86 -4.39
CA ARG A 59 12.52 -2.67 -5.80
C ARG A 59 11.96 -3.93 -6.46
N LEU A 60 12.14 -5.10 -5.84
CA LEU A 60 11.60 -6.34 -6.36
C LEU A 60 10.12 -6.51 -6.04
N TYR A 61 9.55 -5.66 -5.19
CA TYR A 61 8.17 -5.76 -4.72
C TYR A 61 7.26 -4.72 -5.38
N ASP A 62 6.07 -5.16 -5.77
CA ASP A 62 5.07 -4.31 -6.40
C ASP A 62 4.44 -3.37 -5.36
N PRO A 63 4.61 -2.04 -5.49
CA PRO A 63 4.10 -1.07 -4.51
C PRO A 63 2.59 -0.80 -4.60
N HIS A 64 1.92 -1.23 -5.67
CA HIS A 64 0.56 -0.82 -6.05
C HIS A 64 -0.54 -1.53 -5.25
N THR A 65 -0.28 -1.85 -3.98
CA THR A 65 -1.23 -2.58 -3.13
C THR A 65 -2.52 -1.80 -2.89
N TRP A 66 -2.56 -0.48 -3.17
CA TRP A 66 -3.78 0.33 -3.06
C TRP A 66 -4.79 0.05 -4.18
N SER A 67 -4.39 -0.61 -5.27
CA SER A 67 -5.30 -1.02 -6.35
C SER A 67 -6.32 -2.07 -5.89
N ASP A 68 -6.00 -2.79 -4.82
CA ASP A 68 -6.90 -3.69 -4.12
C ASP A 68 -7.59 -2.94 -2.95
N SER A 69 -8.93 -2.85 -3.00
CA SER A 69 -9.69 -2.09 -2.00
C SER A 69 -9.55 -2.62 -0.58
N ILE A 70 -9.37 -3.93 -0.39
CA ILE A 70 -9.19 -4.52 0.95
C ILE A 70 -7.78 -4.22 1.47
N LEU A 71 -6.76 -4.30 0.62
CA LEU A 71 -5.41 -3.88 1.02
C LEU A 71 -5.32 -2.38 1.30
N ALA A 72 -6.09 -1.55 0.57
CA ALA A 72 -6.24 -0.13 0.90
C ALA A 72 -6.88 0.07 2.28
N ALA A 73 -7.90 -0.72 2.65
CA ALA A 73 -8.49 -0.69 3.99
C ALA A 73 -7.50 -1.15 5.07
N ASP A 74 -6.67 -2.17 4.79
CA ASP A 74 -5.63 -2.62 5.71
C ASP A 74 -4.59 -1.52 5.95
N LYS A 75 -4.22 -0.74 4.93
CA LYS A 75 -3.38 0.47 5.09
C LYS A 75 -4.05 1.52 5.96
N ALA A 76 -5.34 1.77 5.77
CA ALA A 76 -6.08 2.74 6.59
C ALA A 76 -6.09 2.34 8.07
N ASP A 77 -6.24 1.04 8.39
CA ASP A 77 -6.15 0.54 9.77
C ASP A 77 -4.75 0.68 10.36
N ILE A 78 -3.70 0.51 9.54
CA ILE A 78 -2.33 0.75 9.97
C ILE A 78 -2.12 2.24 10.29
N ILE A 79 -2.59 3.13 9.40
CA ILE A 79 -2.49 4.59 9.57
C ILE A 79 -3.24 5.03 10.84
N ASP A 80 -4.46 4.56 11.05
CA ASP A 80 -5.24 4.81 12.28
C ASP A 80 -4.44 4.43 13.52
N LYS A 81 -3.95 3.18 13.59
CA LYS A 81 -3.18 2.70 14.74
C LYS A 81 -1.93 3.54 15.01
N GLN A 82 -1.30 4.10 13.99
CA GLN A 82 -0.14 4.98 14.16
C GLN A 82 -0.57 6.38 14.60
N LEU A 83 -1.58 6.97 13.97
CA LEU A 83 -2.12 8.27 14.36
C LEU A 83 -2.67 8.27 15.79
N ALA A 84 -3.34 7.20 16.22
CA ALA A 84 -3.80 7.01 17.59
C ALA A 84 -2.66 6.98 18.61
N LYS A 85 -1.51 6.39 18.26
CA LYS A 85 -0.31 6.40 19.12
C LYS A 85 0.34 7.78 19.16
N ILE A 86 0.40 8.46 18.00
CA ILE A 86 1.02 9.77 17.85
C ILE A 86 0.19 10.86 18.54
N ASN A 87 -1.14 10.77 18.45
CA ASN A 87 -2.07 11.76 18.97
C ASN A 87 -3.29 11.09 19.65
N PRO A 88 -3.11 10.55 20.88
CA PRO A 88 -4.15 9.80 21.57
C PRO A 88 -5.44 10.60 21.82
N LYS A 89 -5.34 11.93 21.96
CA LYS A 89 -6.49 12.83 22.15
C LYS A 89 -7.52 12.73 21.02
N HIS A 90 -7.08 12.39 19.81
CA HIS A 90 -7.94 12.28 18.62
C HIS A 90 -8.17 10.83 18.16
N GLN A 91 -7.76 9.83 18.95
CA GLN A 91 -7.87 8.41 18.62
C GLN A 91 -9.28 8.00 18.15
N ALA A 92 -10.33 8.46 18.84
CA ALA A 92 -11.70 8.11 18.48
C ALA A 92 -12.09 8.58 17.06
N VAL A 93 -11.53 9.70 16.59
CA VAL A 93 -11.76 10.22 15.24
C VAL A 93 -11.06 9.33 14.20
N TYR A 94 -9.80 8.97 14.44
CA TYR A 94 -9.04 8.10 13.54
C TYR A 94 -9.71 6.73 13.40
N GLN A 95 -10.12 6.12 14.52
CA GLN A 95 -10.76 4.81 14.53
C GLN A 95 -12.12 4.83 13.84
N LYS A 96 -12.92 5.88 14.07
CA LYS A 96 -14.20 6.07 13.38
C LYS A 96 -14.00 6.17 11.87
N ASN A 97 -13.02 6.95 11.43
CA ASN A 97 -12.77 7.19 10.01
C ASN A 97 -12.20 5.96 9.32
N ALA A 98 -11.26 5.24 9.93
CA ALA A 98 -10.73 4.00 9.38
C ALA A 98 -11.82 2.92 9.27
N LYS A 99 -12.69 2.79 10.29
CA LYS A 99 -13.83 1.87 10.24
C LYS A 99 -14.82 2.24 9.11
N ALA A 100 -15.09 3.53 8.91
CA ALA A 100 -15.95 3.99 7.82
C ALA A 100 -15.33 3.67 6.45
N PHE A 101 -14.04 3.99 6.27
CA PHE A 101 -13.30 3.69 5.04
C PHE A 101 -13.27 2.19 4.74
N ARG A 102 -12.98 1.34 5.74
CA ARG A 102 -13.02 -0.12 5.58
C ARG A 102 -14.37 -0.61 5.09
N LYS A 103 -15.47 -0.10 5.66
CA LYS A 103 -16.82 -0.46 5.21
C LYS A 103 -17.06 -0.09 3.75
N GLU A 104 -16.61 1.09 3.32
CA GLU A 104 -16.70 1.50 1.91
C GLU A 104 -15.84 0.61 0.99
N SER A 105 -14.62 0.26 1.41
CA SER A 105 -13.74 -0.65 0.69
C SER A 105 -14.30 -2.07 0.56
N GLU A 106 -14.98 -2.58 1.58
CA GLU A 106 -15.69 -3.86 1.56
C GLU A 106 -16.89 -3.84 0.61
N VAL A 107 -17.63 -2.73 0.56
CA VAL A 107 -18.72 -2.52 -0.41
C VAL A 107 -18.19 -2.50 -1.84
N ILE A 108 -17.08 -1.81 -2.10
CA ILE A 108 -16.39 -1.82 -3.40
C ILE A 108 -15.97 -3.23 -3.77
N ASN A 109 -15.35 -3.95 -2.83
CA ASN A 109 -14.92 -5.32 -3.04
C ASN A 109 -16.09 -6.22 -3.42
N HIS A 110 -17.20 -6.17 -2.69
CA HIS A 110 -18.40 -6.95 -2.99
C HIS A 110 -18.97 -6.60 -4.37
N SER A 111 -19.02 -5.32 -4.73
CA SER A 111 -19.46 -4.86 -6.05
C SER A 111 -18.58 -5.41 -7.17
N PHE A 112 -17.26 -5.37 -6.99
CA PHE A 112 -16.30 -5.85 -7.99
C PHE A 112 -16.31 -7.37 -8.11
N GLN A 113 -16.44 -8.11 -6.99
CA GLN A 113 -16.63 -9.56 -7.02
C GLN A 113 -17.85 -9.95 -7.86
N ALA A 114 -18.99 -9.28 -7.68
CA ALA A 114 -20.20 -9.54 -8.45
C ALA A 114 -20.00 -9.27 -9.95
N LYS A 115 -19.36 -8.15 -10.30
CA LYS A 115 -19.09 -7.76 -11.69
C LYS A 115 -18.09 -8.69 -12.39
N PHE A 116 -16.97 -9.00 -11.75
CA PHE A 116 -15.91 -9.81 -12.35
C PHE A 116 -16.20 -11.32 -12.32
N LYS A 117 -17.21 -11.77 -11.56
CA LYS A 117 -17.70 -13.16 -11.65
C LYS A 117 -18.29 -13.48 -13.02
N THR A 118 -18.94 -12.51 -13.67
CA THR A 118 -19.66 -12.71 -14.95
C THR A 118 -18.86 -12.33 -16.18
N VAL A 119 -17.66 -11.76 -16.01
CA VAL A 119 -16.83 -11.32 -17.14
C VAL A 119 -16.29 -12.53 -17.92
N LYS A 120 -16.45 -12.50 -19.24
CA LYS A 120 -15.92 -13.53 -20.14
C LYS A 120 -14.42 -13.34 -20.41
N THR A 121 -14.03 -12.10 -20.69
CA THR A 121 -12.63 -11.73 -20.93
C THR A 121 -12.00 -11.31 -19.60
N ARG A 122 -11.00 -12.07 -19.16
CA ARG A 122 -10.29 -11.82 -17.89
C ARG A 122 -8.97 -11.07 -18.07
N THR A 123 -8.60 -10.78 -19.31
CA THR A 123 -7.34 -10.11 -19.64
C THR A 123 -7.61 -8.67 -20.07
N PHE A 124 -6.80 -7.72 -19.59
CA PHE A 124 -6.91 -6.31 -19.95
C PHE A 124 -5.52 -5.70 -20.10
N ASP A 125 -5.40 -4.71 -20.99
CA ASP A 125 -4.15 -4.05 -21.33
C ASP A 125 -4.00 -2.73 -20.54
N THR A 126 -2.78 -2.42 -20.10
CA THR A 126 -2.45 -1.24 -19.32
C THR A 126 -1.13 -0.65 -19.76
N ARG A 127 -0.99 0.68 -19.70
CA ARG A 127 0.30 1.33 -19.98
C ARG A 127 1.32 1.24 -18.85
N HIS A 128 0.88 0.86 -17.65
CA HIS A 128 1.71 0.78 -16.46
C HIS A 128 1.16 -0.32 -15.56
N THR A 129 2.02 -1.25 -15.18
CA THR A 129 1.73 -2.46 -14.41
C THR A 129 1.40 -2.13 -12.96
N ALA A 130 0.19 -1.60 -12.74
CA ALA A 130 -0.29 -1.06 -11.46
C ALA A 130 -1.50 -1.79 -10.87
N PHE A 131 -2.02 -2.80 -11.57
CA PHE A 131 -3.28 -3.46 -11.23
C PHE A 131 -3.08 -4.93 -10.85
N SER A 132 -1.86 -5.38 -10.55
CA SER A 132 -1.54 -6.76 -10.17
C SER A 132 -2.37 -7.25 -8.99
N TYR A 133 -2.48 -6.46 -7.91
CA TYR A 133 -3.26 -6.82 -6.71
C TYR A 133 -4.77 -6.85 -7.00
N LEU A 134 -5.28 -5.89 -7.77
CA LEU A 134 -6.66 -5.91 -8.26
C LEU A 134 -6.92 -7.18 -9.09
N ALA A 135 -6.03 -7.47 -10.03
CA ALA A 135 -6.12 -8.60 -10.93
C ALA A 135 -6.11 -9.92 -10.14
N LYS A 136 -5.19 -10.07 -9.19
CA LYS A 136 -5.11 -11.21 -8.27
C LYS A 136 -6.41 -11.41 -7.47
N ARG A 137 -6.98 -10.35 -6.89
CA ARG A 137 -8.21 -10.45 -6.09
C ARG A 137 -9.42 -10.94 -6.89
N TYR A 138 -9.53 -10.50 -8.14
CA TYR A 138 -10.71 -10.78 -8.97
C TYR A 138 -10.47 -11.80 -10.08
N TYR A 139 -9.35 -12.53 -10.03
CA TYR A 139 -8.93 -13.53 -11.02
C TYR A 139 -8.92 -12.96 -12.44
N LEU A 140 -8.32 -11.78 -12.58
CA LEU A 140 -8.03 -11.13 -13.86
C LEU A 140 -6.54 -11.25 -14.16
N ARG A 141 -6.15 -10.85 -15.37
CA ARG A 141 -4.78 -10.75 -15.83
C ARG A 141 -4.57 -9.38 -16.46
N GLN A 142 -3.65 -8.59 -15.93
CA GLN A 142 -3.18 -7.40 -16.64
C GLN A 142 -2.14 -7.81 -17.68
N LEU A 143 -2.05 -7.05 -18.76
CA LEU A 143 -0.94 -7.04 -19.70
C LEU A 143 -0.29 -5.65 -19.68
N GLU A 144 0.96 -5.63 -20.10
CA GLU A 144 1.77 -4.44 -20.37
C GLU A 144 2.29 -4.49 -21.80
#